data_AF-A0A7V5LDG9-F1
#
_entry.id   AF-A0A7V5LDG9-F1
#
_cell.length_a   1.000
_cell.length_b   1.000
_cell.length_c   1.000
_cell.angle_alpha   90.00
_cell.angle_beta   90.00
_cell.angle_gamma   90.00
#
_symmetry.space_group_name_H-M   'P 1'
#
loop_
_entity.id
_entity.type
_entity.pdbx_description
1 polymer ?
#
loop_
_entity_poly.entity_id
_entity_poly.type
_entity_poly.pdbx_seq_one_letter_code
_entity_poly.pdbx_strand_id
1 'polypeptide(L)'
;MINFVSDYSKEKIKEEIITEAEVDLLVKAKLEANIFKTIDALAYKNKKKALELLHNQLKKGDDSFYIFSMYIYQFRNLLKIGDLYFQGKTNQYEMAKLTKMSPFVAQRGIAQLRGFTLAQLKKIYKKLEEIDLQVKTGKMDIGLALDKFTVEI
;
A
#
# COMPACT_ATOMS: atom_id res chain seq x y z
N MET A 1 51.40 9.68 -41.04
CA MET A 1 51.27 8.60 -40.04
C MET A 1 51.47 9.24 -38.68
N ILE A 2 50.63 9.16 -37.66
CA ILE A 2 49.32 8.55 -37.39
C ILE A 2 48.71 9.42 -36.26
N ASN A 3 47.41 9.67 -36.32
CA ASN A 3 46.59 10.37 -35.33
C ASN A 3 46.57 9.59 -34.00
N PHE A 4 46.71 10.28 -32.85
CA PHE A 4 46.17 9.77 -31.59
C PHE A 4 45.92 10.88 -30.56
N VAL A 5 45.01 11.82 -30.87
CA VAL A 5 44.32 12.61 -29.84
C VAL A 5 42.87 12.76 -30.27
N SER A 6 42.05 11.75 -30.00
CA SER A 6 40.59 11.86 -29.92
C SER A 6 40.03 10.49 -29.59
N ASP A 7 39.84 10.19 -28.31
CA ASP A 7 38.76 9.32 -27.85
C ASP A 7 38.52 9.56 -26.35
N TYR A 8 38.11 10.79 -26.03
CA TYR A 8 37.23 11.00 -24.88
C TYR A 8 35.81 10.97 -25.43
N SER A 9 35.30 9.75 -25.59
CA SER A 9 33.90 9.46 -25.85
C SER A 9 33.04 10.12 -24.77
N LYS A 10 32.43 11.24 -25.15
CA LYS A 10 31.32 11.88 -24.43
C LYS A 10 30.21 10.85 -24.32
N GLU A 11 30.13 10.18 -23.18
CA GLU A 11 28.93 9.48 -22.76
C GLU A 11 27.86 10.56 -22.57
N LYS A 12 27.06 10.76 -23.62
CA LYS A 12 25.87 11.61 -23.60
C LYS A 12 24.96 11.04 -22.52
N ILE A 13 24.93 11.68 -21.36
CA ILE A 13 23.82 11.56 -20.42
C ILE A 13 22.60 12.02 -21.22
N LYS A 14 21.80 11.05 -21.67
CA LYS A 14 20.54 11.31 -22.33
C LYS A 14 19.63 11.84 -21.23
N GLU A 15 19.46 13.15 -21.16
CA GLU A 15 18.41 13.76 -20.35
C GLU A 15 17.07 13.27 -20.90
N GLU A 16 16.60 12.13 -20.39
CA GLU A 16 15.23 11.70 -20.61
C GLU A 16 14.32 12.73 -19.95
N ILE A 17 13.51 13.40 -20.78
CA ILE A 17 12.51 14.36 -20.34
C ILE A 17 11.50 13.58 -19.49
N ILE A 18 11.56 13.75 -18.18
CA ILE A 18 10.60 13.17 -17.25
C ILE A 18 9.24 13.82 -17.51
N THR A 19 8.25 13.02 -17.88
CA THR A 19 6.88 13.47 -18.14
C THR A 19 6.07 13.55 -16.84
N GLU A 20 5.06 14.41 -16.77
CA GLU A 20 4.13 14.48 -15.63
C GLU A 20 3.48 13.12 -15.34
N ALA A 21 3.18 12.35 -16.38
CA ALA A 21 2.61 11.01 -16.27
C ALA A 21 3.57 10.02 -15.58
N GLU A 22 4.88 10.11 -15.82
CA GLU A 22 5.89 9.28 -15.16
C GLU A 22 6.06 9.67 -13.69
N VAL A 23 6.05 10.97 -13.39
CA VAL A 23 6.06 11.46 -12.00
C VAL A 23 4.85 10.92 -11.24
N ASP A 24 3.65 11.05 -11.80
CA ASP A 24 2.41 10.57 -11.18
C ASP A 24 2.41 9.06 -10.95
N LEU A 25 2.90 8.29 -11.92
CA LEU A 25 3.00 6.84 -11.81
C LEU A 25 3.97 6.43 -10.69
N LEU A 26 5.14 7.07 -10.62
CA LEU A 26 6.14 6.79 -9.60
C LEU A 26 5.65 7.19 -8.20
N VAL A 27 4.95 8.32 -8.07
CA VAL A 27 4.35 8.76 -6.80
C VAL A 27 3.31 7.75 -6.32
N LYS A 28 2.39 7.31 -7.19
CA LYS A 28 1.37 6.30 -6.85
C LYS A 28 2.00 4.97 -6.46
N ALA A 29 2.96 4.48 -7.24
CA ALA A 29 3.66 3.21 -6.95
C ALA A 29 4.39 3.25 -5.61
N LYS A 30 5.05 4.37 -5.29
CA LYS A 30 5.73 4.57 -4.00
C LYS A 30 4.74 4.56 -2.83
N LEU A 31 3.60 5.22 -2.99
CA LEU A 31 2.57 5.29 -1.97
C LEU A 31 1.95 3.91 -1.73
N GLU A 32 1.55 3.20 -2.78
CA GLU A 32 1.10 1.81 -2.68
C GLU A 32 2.11 0.92 -1.94
N ALA A 33 3.40 1.01 -2.28
CA ALA A 33 4.44 0.25 -1.60
C ALA A 33 4.55 0.56 -0.11
N ASN A 34 4.35 1.83 0.30
CA ASN A 34 4.33 2.21 1.72
C ASN A 34 3.10 1.65 2.44
N ILE A 35 1.93 1.70 1.80
CA ILE A 35 0.69 1.10 2.32
C ILE A 35 0.90 -0.40 2.57
N PHE A 36 1.44 -1.13 1.60
CA PHE A 36 1.75 -2.56 1.79
C PHE A 36 2.68 -2.81 2.99
N LYS A 37 3.73 -2.00 3.16
CA LYS A 37 4.64 -2.14 4.31
C LYS A 37 3.96 -1.88 5.65
N THR A 38 3.05 -0.90 5.71
CA THR A 38 2.30 -0.62 6.93
C THR A 38 1.35 -1.75 7.28
N ILE A 39 0.62 -2.28 6.29
CA ILE A 39 -0.26 -3.42 6.50
C ILE A 39 0.51 -4.70 6.86
N ASP A 40 1.71 -4.93 6.31
CA ASP A 40 2.59 -6.02 6.75
C ASP A 40 2.93 -5.88 8.24
N ALA A 41 3.35 -4.69 8.67
CA ALA A 41 3.67 -4.44 10.09
C ALA A 41 2.47 -4.72 11.00
N LEU A 42 1.26 -4.35 10.57
CA LEU A 42 0.01 -4.68 11.29
C LEU A 42 -0.26 -6.18 11.32
N ALA A 43 -0.06 -6.90 10.21
CA ALA A 43 -0.20 -8.35 10.13
C ALA A 43 0.73 -9.07 11.12
N TYR A 44 1.96 -8.58 11.25
CA TYR A 44 2.96 -9.09 12.20
C TYR A 44 2.81 -8.52 13.62
N LYS A 45 1.70 -7.83 13.92
CA LYS A 45 1.42 -7.21 15.24
C LYS A 45 2.49 -6.24 15.73
N ASN A 46 3.28 -5.68 14.81
CA ASN A 46 4.29 -4.68 15.09
C ASN A 46 3.72 -3.26 14.98
N LYS A 47 2.90 -2.89 15.97
CA LYS A 47 2.21 -1.59 16.04
C LYS A 47 3.18 -0.41 16.01
N LYS A 48 4.34 -0.54 16.68
CA LYS A 48 5.39 0.48 16.69
C LYS A 48 5.87 0.77 15.27
N LYS A 49 6.17 -0.27 14.49
CA LYS A 49 6.62 -0.09 13.10
C LYS A 49 5.51 0.43 12.20
N ALA A 50 4.26 -0.03 12.39
CA ALA A 50 3.13 0.46 11.62
C ALA A 50 2.91 1.98 11.84
N LEU A 51 2.97 2.45 13.09
CA LEU A 51 2.90 3.88 13.43
C LEU A 51 4.06 4.67 12.83
N GLU A 52 5.29 4.16 12.93
CA GLU A 52 6.46 4.80 12.33
C GLU A 52 6.29 4.98 10.82
N LEU A 53 5.79 3.96 10.11
CA LEU A 53 5.53 4.03 8.68
C LEU A 53 4.39 5.00 8.33
N LEU A 54 3.31 5.01 9.10
CA LEU A 54 2.22 5.99 8.95
C LEU A 54 2.74 7.43 9.13
N HIS A 55 3.40 7.71 10.25
CA HIS A 55 3.92 9.04 10.56
C HIS A 55 4.96 9.50 9.55
N ASN A 56 5.78 8.59 9.01
CA ASN A 56 6.73 8.92 7.96
C ASN A 56 6.06 9.30 6.64
N GLN A 57 4.88 8.75 6.32
CA GLN A 57 4.08 9.17 5.16
C GLN A 57 3.50 10.56 5.39
N LEU A 58 2.83 10.76 6.54
CA LEU A 58 2.23 12.04 6.91
C LEU A 58 3.27 13.18 6.95
N LYS A 59 4.45 12.94 7.53
CA LYS A 59 5.55 13.93 7.58
C LYS A 59 6.11 14.29 6.21
N LYS A 60 5.98 13.42 5.21
CA LYS A 60 6.41 13.69 3.83
C LYS A 60 5.39 14.51 3.05
N GLY A 61 4.22 14.79 3.63
CA GLY A 61 3.15 15.53 3.00
C GLY A 61 2.21 14.67 2.17
N ASP A 62 2.24 13.34 2.33
CA ASP A 62 1.22 12.47 1.73
C ASP A 62 -0.15 12.82 2.32
N ASP A 63 -1.18 12.95 1.47
CA ASP A 63 -2.52 13.33 1.90
C ASP A 63 -3.17 12.26 2.80
N SER A 64 -3.60 12.66 3.99
CA SER A 64 -4.17 11.75 5.00
C SER A 64 -5.45 11.06 4.52
N PHE A 65 -6.30 11.76 3.76
CA PHE A 65 -7.53 11.17 3.20
C PHE A 65 -7.20 10.13 2.15
N TYR A 66 -6.20 10.37 1.32
CA TYR A 66 -5.72 9.42 0.34
C TYR A 66 -5.11 8.18 1.02
N ILE A 67 -4.24 8.33 2.03
CA ILE A 67 -3.71 7.21 2.83
C ILE A 67 -4.85 6.38 3.39
N PHE A 68 -5.86 7.02 3.97
CA PHE A 68 -7.04 6.34 4.51
C PHE A 68 -7.82 5.59 3.43
N SER A 69 -8.03 6.19 2.26
CA SER A 69 -8.68 5.53 1.13
C SER A 69 -7.90 4.28 0.67
N MET A 70 -6.57 4.33 0.74
CA MET A 70 -5.70 3.21 0.42
C MET A 70 -5.75 2.10 1.47
N TYR A 71 -5.96 2.43 2.76
CA TYR A 71 -6.24 1.41 3.78
C TYR A 71 -7.57 0.71 3.50
N ILE A 72 -8.63 1.46 3.18
CA ILE A 72 -9.93 0.88 2.78
C ILE A 72 -9.75 -0.06 1.58
N TYR A 73 -9.05 0.40 0.53
CA TYR A 73 -8.76 -0.40 -0.65
C TYR A 73 -8.02 -1.69 -0.29
N GLN A 74 -6.96 -1.60 0.51
CA GLN A 74 -6.13 -2.75 0.85
C GLN A 74 -6.87 -3.77 1.73
N PHE A 75 -7.62 -3.33 2.75
CA PHE A 75 -8.42 -4.24 3.58
C PHE A 75 -9.60 -4.86 2.82
N ARG A 76 -10.20 -4.13 1.86
CA ARG A 76 -11.19 -4.71 0.94
C ARG A 76 -10.57 -5.82 0.09
N ASN A 77 -9.36 -5.61 -0.41
CA ASN A 77 -8.65 -6.61 -1.18
C ASN A 77 -8.30 -7.83 -0.33
N LEU A 78 -7.82 -7.62 0.90
CA LEU A 78 -7.56 -8.69 1.85
C LEU A 78 -8.82 -9.48 2.20
N LEU A 79 -10.00 -8.85 2.29
CA LEU A 79 -11.26 -9.57 2.47
C LEU A 79 -11.57 -10.49 1.28
N LYS A 80 -11.45 -10.01 0.04
CA LYS A 80 -11.70 -10.80 -1.17
C LYS A 80 -10.72 -11.98 -1.29
N ILE A 81 -9.44 -11.71 -1.07
CA ILE A 81 -8.36 -12.71 -1.08
C ILE A 81 -8.59 -13.71 0.08
N GLY A 82 -8.93 -13.19 1.27
CA GLY A 82 -9.16 -13.96 2.49
C GLY A 82 -10.29 -14.95 2.35
N ASP A 83 -11.41 -14.55 1.75
CA ASP A 83 -12.55 -15.42 1.51
C ASP A 83 -12.14 -16.71 0.78
N LEU A 84 -11.34 -16.60 -0.28
CA LEU A 84 -10.82 -17.73 -1.04
C LEU A 84 -9.69 -18.48 -0.31
N TYR A 85 -8.78 -17.74 0.32
CA TYR A 85 -7.62 -18.30 1.03
C TYR A 85 -8.03 -19.23 2.17
N PHE A 86 -9.00 -18.81 2.99
CA PHE A 86 -9.50 -19.63 4.10
C PHE A 86 -10.38 -20.81 3.65
N GLN A 87 -10.77 -20.86 2.38
CA GLN A 87 -11.37 -22.04 1.73
C GLN A 87 -10.31 -22.98 1.12
N GLY A 88 -9.02 -22.70 1.32
CA GLY A 88 -7.90 -23.55 0.87
C GLY A 88 -7.29 -23.14 -0.48
N LYS A 89 -7.74 -22.05 -1.11
CA LYS A 89 -7.16 -21.56 -2.37
C LYS A 89 -5.92 -20.72 -2.09
N THR A 90 -4.74 -21.25 -2.35
CA THR A 90 -3.46 -20.58 -2.02
C THR A 90 -2.59 -20.25 -3.24
N ASN A 91 -2.98 -20.69 -4.44
CA ASN A 91 -2.24 -20.38 -5.66
C ASN A 91 -2.44 -18.90 -6.07
N GLN A 92 -1.33 -18.16 -6.18
CA GLN A 92 -1.38 -16.72 -6.48
C GLN A 92 -1.97 -16.38 -7.87
N TYR A 93 -1.77 -17.22 -8.88
CA TYR A 93 -2.28 -16.96 -10.24
C TYR A 93 -3.77 -17.27 -10.34
N GLU A 94 -4.21 -18.38 -9.73
CA GLU A 94 -5.63 -18.68 -9.59
C GLU A 94 -6.34 -17.57 -8.82
N MET A 95 -5.74 -17.12 -7.72
CA MET A 95 -6.30 -16.05 -6.91
C MET A 95 -6.41 -14.73 -7.66
N ALA A 96 -5.35 -14.31 -8.36
CA ALA A 96 -5.36 -13.11 -9.20
C ALA A 96 -6.49 -13.15 -10.24
N LYS A 97 -6.70 -14.30 -10.88
CA LYS A 97 -7.80 -14.51 -11.84
C LYS A 97 -9.17 -14.39 -11.17
N LEU A 98 -9.38 -15.07 -10.04
CA LEU A 98 -10.68 -15.08 -9.33
C LEU A 98 -11.02 -13.72 -8.74
N THR A 99 -10.04 -12.99 -8.21
CA THR A 99 -10.25 -11.66 -7.59
C THR A 99 -10.14 -10.51 -8.59
N LYS A 100 -9.75 -10.79 -9.84
CA LYS A 100 -9.45 -9.79 -10.89
C LYS A 100 -8.38 -8.78 -10.47
N MET A 101 -7.38 -9.25 -9.72
CA MET A 101 -6.26 -8.44 -9.25
C MET A 101 -4.99 -8.79 -10.03
N SER A 102 -3.97 -7.94 -9.96
CA SER A 102 -2.66 -8.30 -10.50
C SER A 102 -2.03 -9.45 -9.68
N PRO A 103 -1.16 -10.29 -10.30
CA PRO A 103 -0.46 -11.34 -9.58
C PRO A 103 0.33 -10.84 -8.37
N PHE A 104 0.91 -9.64 -8.47
CA PHE A 104 1.63 -8.99 -7.38
C PHE A 104 0.71 -8.68 -6.19
N VAL A 105 -0.44 -8.06 -6.42
CA VAL A 105 -1.40 -7.73 -5.35
C VAL A 105 -1.94 -9.00 -4.70
N ALA A 106 -2.27 -10.03 -5.49
CA ALA A 106 -2.72 -11.31 -4.97
C ALA A 106 -1.65 -11.99 -4.10
N GLN A 107 -0.40 -12.07 -4.59
CA GLN A 107 0.73 -12.65 -3.85
C GLN A 107 0.97 -11.91 -2.52
N ARG A 108 1.00 -10.58 -2.55
CA ARG A 108 1.21 -9.75 -1.35
C ARG A 108 0.06 -9.92 -0.36
N GLY A 109 -1.18 -9.96 -0.83
CA GLY A 109 -2.34 -10.20 0.01
C GLY A 109 -2.30 -11.57 0.68
N ILE A 110 -1.97 -12.64 -0.05
CA ILE A 110 -1.80 -14.00 0.52
C ILE A 110 -0.77 -13.98 1.66
N ALA A 111 0.36 -13.30 1.48
CA ALA A 111 1.39 -13.20 2.51
C ALA A 111 0.88 -12.49 3.78
N GLN A 112 0.13 -11.39 3.62
CA GLN A 112 -0.46 -10.62 4.73
C GLN A 112 -1.52 -11.41 5.50
N LEU A 113 -2.29 -12.28 4.83
CA LEU A 113 -3.34 -13.08 5.46
C LEU A 113 -2.83 -14.05 6.52
N ARG A 114 -1.53 -14.39 6.54
CA ARG A 114 -0.93 -15.21 7.61
C ARG A 114 -1.07 -14.58 9.00
N GLY A 115 -1.20 -13.25 9.08
CA GLY A 115 -1.34 -12.49 10.32
C GLY A 115 -2.78 -12.16 10.72
N PHE A 116 -3.77 -12.57 9.93
CA PHE A 116 -5.17 -12.23 10.14
C PHE A 116 -6.09 -13.44 10.04
N THR A 117 -7.23 -13.38 10.72
CA THR A 117 -8.38 -14.25 10.46
C THR A 117 -9.43 -13.51 9.64
N LEU A 118 -10.32 -14.26 8.97
CA LEU A 118 -11.43 -13.64 8.22
C LEU A 118 -12.32 -12.77 9.12
N ALA A 119 -12.55 -13.21 10.37
CA ALA A 119 -13.33 -12.44 11.35
C ALA A 119 -12.64 -11.12 11.73
N GLN A 120 -11.32 -11.13 11.90
CA GLN A 120 -10.54 -9.91 12.15
C GLN A 120 -10.63 -8.94 10.97
N LEU A 121 -10.46 -9.42 9.73
CA LEU A 121 -10.58 -8.57 8.54
C LEU A 121 -11.96 -7.92 8.42
N LYS A 122 -13.03 -8.67 8.70
CA LYS A 122 -14.41 -8.13 8.70
C LYS A 122 -14.57 -7.03 9.75
N LYS A 123 -14.05 -7.25 10.96
CA LYS A 123 -14.07 -6.26 12.04
C LYS A 123 -13.26 -5.00 11.68
N ILE A 124 -12.07 -5.17 11.11
CA ILE A 124 -11.23 -4.05 10.65
C ILE A 124 -11.94 -3.24 9.58
N TYR A 125 -12.52 -3.90 8.58
CA TYR A 125 -13.22 -3.22 7.50
C TYR A 125 -14.46 -2.47 8.01
N LYS A 126 -15.18 -3.03 8.99
CA LYS A 126 -16.29 -2.32 9.64
C LYS A 126 -15.80 -1.09 10.42
N LYS A 127 -14.66 -1.19 11.10
CA LYS A 127 -14.04 -0.06 11.79
C LYS A 127 -13.66 1.07 10.83
N LEU A 128 -13.15 0.73 9.64
CA LEU A 128 -12.85 1.72 8.59
C LEU A 128 -14.12 2.44 8.11
N GLU A 129 -15.22 1.72 7.94
CA GLU A 129 -16.53 2.32 7.61
C GLU A 129 -17.00 3.31 8.69
N GLU A 130 -16.85 2.96 9.96
CA GLU A 130 -17.18 3.85 11.09
C GLU A 130 -16.32 5.11 11.11
N ILE A 131 -15.01 4.97 10.84
CA ILE A 131 -14.09 6.11 10.74
C ILE A 131 -14.49 7.02 9.58
N ASP A 132 -14.77 6.47 8.41
CA ASP A 132 -15.17 7.23 7.22
C ASP A 132 -16.41 8.10 7.52
N LEU A 133 -17.40 7.53 8.21
CA LEU A 133 -18.59 8.27 8.63
C LEU A 133 -18.25 9.38 9.64
N GLN A 134 -17.44 9.09 10.65
CA GLN A 134 -17.06 10.07 11.67
C GLN A 134 -16.28 11.24 11.08
N VAL A 135 -15.34 10.96 10.17
CA VAL A 135 -14.52 11.98 9.51
C VAL A 135 -15.39 12.82 8.56
N LYS A 136 -16.22 12.21 7.71
CA LYS A 136 -17.11 12.94 6.78
C LYS A 136 -18.17 13.78 7.48
N THR A 137 -18.52 13.46 8.73
CA THR A 137 -19.45 14.24 9.54
C THR A 137 -18.76 15.23 10.47
N GLY A 138 -17.43 15.40 10.35
CA GLY A 138 -16.65 16.34 11.16
C GLY A 138 -16.50 15.93 12.64
N LYS A 139 -16.86 14.69 13.00
CA LYS A 139 -16.79 14.18 14.37
C LYS A 139 -15.39 13.72 14.77
N MET A 140 -14.50 13.52 13.81
CA MET A 140 -13.13 13.06 14.06
C MET A 140 -12.17 13.62 13.00
N ASP A 141 -10.98 14.05 13.44
CA ASP A 141 -9.87 14.38 12.54
C ASP A 141 -9.28 13.11 11.90
N ILE A 142 -8.91 13.19 10.62
CA ILE A 142 -8.43 12.04 9.86
C ILE A 142 -7.04 11.55 10.32
N GLY A 143 -6.15 12.46 10.73
CA GLY A 143 -4.83 12.10 11.24
C GLY A 143 -4.94 11.32 12.56
N LEU A 144 -5.74 11.86 13.49
CA LEU A 144 -6.04 11.17 14.75
C LEU A 144 -6.75 9.82 14.52
N ALA A 145 -7.64 9.75 13.54
CA ALA A 145 -8.33 8.52 13.19
C ALA A 145 -7.37 7.43 12.70
N LEU A 146 -6.42 7.79 11.84
CA LEU A 146 -5.37 6.89 11.35
C LEU A 146 -4.45 6.39 12.48
N ASP A 147 -4.06 7.27 13.40
CA ASP A 147 -3.25 6.89 14.57
C ASP A 147 -4.00 5.89 15.46
N LYS A 148 -5.24 6.22 15.82
CA LYS A 148 -6.08 5.36 16.65
C LYS A 148 -6.31 4.00 15.99
N PHE A 149 -6.65 4.00 14.71
CA PHE A 149 -6.83 2.79 13.91
C PHE A 149 -5.59 1.90 13.93
N THR A 150 -4.41 2.48 13.75
CA THR A 150 -3.13 1.75 13.70
C THR A 150 -2.79 1.08 15.04
N VAL A 151 -3.18 1.67 16.15
CA VAL A 151 -2.94 1.12 17.50
C VAL A 151 -3.97 0.06 17.90
N GLU A 152 -5.21 0.17 17.43
CA GLU A 152 -6.31 -0.72 17.83
C GLU A 152 -6.27 -2.11 17.18
N ILE A 153 -5.59 -2.26 16.04
CA ILE A 153 -5.57 -3.49 15.20
C ILE A 153 -4.37 -4.39 15.51
#